data_AF-A0A9C9GJU7-F1
#
_entry.id   AF-A0A9C9GJU7-F1
#
_cell.length_a   1.000
_cell.length_b   1.000
_cell.length_c   1.000
_cell.angle_alpha   90.00
_cell.angle_beta   90.00
_cell.angle_gamma   90.00
#
_symmetry.space_group_name_H-M   'P 1'
#
loop_
_entity.id
_entity.type
_entity.pdbx_description
1 polymer ?
#
loop_
_entity_poly.entity_id
_entity_poly.type
_entity_poly.pdbx_seq_one_letter_code
_entity_poly.pdbx_strand_id
1 'polypeptide(L)'
;MKRISFTRSTFILANTLVLSACSSPDLYVKSNSLSPNCPGTSDSITFTTEIKNRGNSTAGASTMSFRIGGESSPPTYPVPSLSAGATHTVQRTLTLNVAQNYQNTIRVDINNNVSESRENNNESKLFYTVVPPGDRVCLTNVPTGEKGILVDGQFSTGFQNDRTFISNNQAIPVGNVVSGTNNEVVAYAKNRPVALQENAGWTNSNDDNVEVAMQNLIRIPVKVWIVRGPFNTQKQLALDAFATTQSIWEEERMGVEFESFTIVDATGNSNASSYHDFTCADKTNMENDIGKTTGMINIYYVNRVDNGTGRGQACSIGSDFVAMGSSTGDELLAHEIGHDFALTHTNGQANYNQTNVMHNASNTREFFAEGQTFRAHLSADSALNSIYAARPGQPTRNCPQATSNNVCPRNDKRIWADGTFPAN
;
A
#
# COMPACT_ATOMS: atom_id res chain seq x y z
N MET A 1 -71.71 -18.53 -32.02
CA MET A 1 -70.87 -19.61 -32.60
C MET A 1 -70.73 -19.39 -34.11
N LYS A 2 -69.58 -18.91 -34.59
CA LYS A 2 -69.15 -18.97 -36.01
C LYS A 2 -67.67 -18.58 -36.10
N ARG A 3 -66.82 -19.47 -36.62
CA ARG A 3 -65.43 -19.13 -37.02
C ARG A 3 -65.48 -18.33 -38.32
N ILE A 4 -64.67 -17.30 -38.45
CA ILE A 4 -64.23 -16.76 -39.74
C ILE A 4 -62.71 -16.76 -39.73
N SER A 5 -62.13 -17.32 -40.79
CA SER A 5 -60.68 -17.49 -40.97
C SER A 5 -60.07 -16.24 -41.60
N PHE A 6 -58.86 -15.88 -41.18
CA PHE A 6 -57.99 -14.99 -41.94
C PHE A 6 -56.75 -15.77 -42.39
N THR A 7 -56.62 -15.94 -43.71
CA THR A 7 -55.44 -16.50 -44.36
C THR A 7 -54.29 -15.50 -44.36
N ARG A 8 -53.05 -16.03 -44.30
CA ARG A 8 -51.80 -15.26 -44.22
C ARG A 8 -51.65 -14.28 -45.38
N SER A 9 -51.06 -13.13 -45.09
CA SER A 9 -50.10 -12.49 -46.01
C SER A 9 -48.80 -12.26 -45.25
N THR A 10 -47.69 -12.78 -45.78
CA THR A 10 -46.39 -12.79 -45.12
C THR A 10 -45.58 -11.60 -45.60
N PHE A 11 -45.22 -10.68 -44.71
CA PHE A 11 -44.15 -9.71 -44.97
C PHE A 11 -43.31 -9.53 -43.70
N ILE A 12 -42.34 -10.43 -43.52
CA ILE A 12 -41.26 -10.24 -42.56
C ILE A 12 -40.19 -9.41 -43.24
N LEU A 13 -40.25 -8.08 -43.09
CA LEU A 13 -39.11 -7.21 -43.30
C LEU A 13 -38.30 -7.14 -42.00
N ALA A 14 -37.65 -8.25 -41.67
CA ALA A 14 -36.51 -8.23 -40.75
C ALA A 14 -35.33 -7.59 -41.49
N ASN A 15 -35.39 -6.27 -41.67
CA ASN A 15 -34.30 -5.50 -42.24
C ASN A 15 -33.25 -5.32 -41.14
N THR A 16 -32.47 -6.38 -40.90
CA THR A 16 -31.34 -6.35 -39.97
C THR A 16 -30.39 -5.28 -40.48
N LEU A 17 -30.41 -4.11 -39.83
CA LEU A 17 -29.44 -3.06 -40.07
C LEU A 17 -28.09 -3.54 -39.58
N VAL A 18 -27.36 -4.25 -40.45
CA VAL A 18 -25.96 -4.57 -40.21
C VAL A 18 -25.21 -3.24 -40.25
N LEU A 19 -25.03 -2.62 -39.08
CA LEU A 19 -23.93 -1.66 -38.94
C LEU A 19 -22.68 -2.46 -39.26
N SER A 20 -22.14 -2.23 -40.46
CA SER A 20 -20.78 -2.66 -40.78
C SER A 20 -19.87 -1.88 -39.84
N ALA A 21 -19.53 -2.48 -38.69
CA ALA A 21 -18.59 -1.92 -37.76
C ALA A 21 -17.31 -1.61 -38.55
N CYS A 22 -16.89 -0.34 -38.55
CA CYS A 22 -15.73 0.08 -39.32
C CYS A 22 -14.52 -0.68 -38.78
N SER A 23 -14.05 -1.67 -39.56
CA SER A 23 -13.00 -2.59 -39.14
C SER A 23 -11.65 -1.90 -39.30
N SER A 24 -11.26 -1.16 -38.26
CA SER A 24 -10.04 -0.37 -38.21
C SER A 24 -9.02 -1.00 -37.25
N PRO A 25 -7.70 -0.90 -37.52
CA PRO A 25 -6.67 -1.18 -36.54
C PRO A 25 -6.64 -0.09 -35.46
N ASP A 26 -5.98 -0.39 -34.34
CA ASP A 26 -5.74 0.54 -33.22
C ASP A 26 -4.46 0.08 -32.52
N LEU A 27 -3.32 0.64 -32.91
CA LEU A 27 -2.01 0.36 -32.35
C LEU A 27 -1.80 1.21 -31.09
N TYR A 28 -1.28 0.58 -30.05
CA TYR A 28 -0.85 1.29 -28.86
C TYR A 28 0.31 0.57 -28.19
N VAL A 29 1.04 1.31 -27.37
CA VAL A 29 2.05 0.72 -26.49
C VAL A 29 1.32 0.06 -25.31
N LYS A 30 1.31 -1.27 -25.29
CA LYS A 30 0.69 -2.10 -24.25
C LYS A 30 1.48 -2.04 -22.96
N SER A 31 2.81 -2.07 -23.04
CA SER A 31 3.69 -2.00 -21.87
C SER A 31 5.06 -1.42 -22.26
N ASN A 32 5.71 -0.78 -21.29
CA ASN A 32 7.10 -0.33 -21.33
C ASN A 32 7.73 -0.69 -19.99
N SER A 33 8.85 -1.39 -20.00
CA SER A 33 9.62 -1.74 -18.80
C SER A 33 11.12 -1.56 -19.03
N LEU A 34 11.88 -1.58 -17.94
CA LEU A 34 13.33 -1.65 -17.94
C LEU A 34 13.80 -2.79 -17.02
N SER A 35 14.97 -3.34 -17.31
CA SER A 35 15.68 -4.24 -16.41
C SER A 35 17.17 -3.82 -16.38
N PRO A 36 17.79 -3.66 -15.20
CA PRO A 36 17.20 -3.76 -13.86
C PRO A 36 16.18 -2.65 -13.57
N ASN A 37 15.25 -2.90 -12.63
CA ASN A 37 14.20 -1.95 -12.22
C ASN A 37 14.78 -0.65 -11.61
N CYS A 38 15.94 -0.76 -10.96
CA CYS A 38 16.66 0.34 -10.33
C CYS A 38 18.08 0.44 -10.93
N PRO A 39 18.25 1.12 -12.09
CA PRO A 39 19.52 1.15 -12.77
C PRO A 39 20.54 2.09 -12.10
N GLY A 40 21.78 1.61 -11.96
CA GLY A 40 22.97 2.43 -11.71
C GLY A 40 23.63 2.89 -13.02
N THR A 41 24.54 3.86 -12.96
CA THR A 41 25.22 4.39 -14.16
C THR A 41 26.16 3.41 -14.87
N SER A 42 26.52 2.30 -14.22
CA SER A 42 27.31 1.19 -14.77
C SER A 42 26.47 0.07 -15.39
N ASP A 43 25.15 0.06 -15.19
CA ASP A 43 24.31 -1.07 -15.57
C ASP A 43 24.11 -1.17 -17.09
N SER A 44 23.91 -2.40 -17.58
CA SER A 44 23.38 -2.64 -18.92
C SER A 44 21.85 -2.67 -18.83
N ILE A 45 21.21 -1.55 -19.14
CA ILE A 45 19.77 -1.37 -19.00
C ILE A 45 19.08 -1.85 -20.27
N THR A 46 18.28 -2.91 -20.17
CA THR A 46 17.45 -3.41 -21.27
C THR A 46 16.03 -2.89 -21.11
N PHE A 47 15.62 -2.02 -22.02
CA PHE A 47 14.24 -1.55 -22.14
C PHE A 47 13.45 -2.49 -23.04
N THR A 48 12.24 -2.86 -22.61
CA THR A 48 11.32 -3.71 -23.38
C THR A 48 10.01 -2.98 -23.59
N THR A 49 9.55 -2.93 -24.84
CA THR A 49 8.30 -2.31 -25.26
C THR A 49 7.43 -3.36 -25.94
N GLU A 50 6.20 -3.56 -25.45
CA GLU A 50 5.18 -4.32 -26.18
C GLU A 50 4.23 -3.36 -26.90
N ILE A 51 4.11 -3.56 -28.21
CA ILE A 51 3.13 -2.92 -29.08
C ILE A 51 1.95 -3.89 -29.24
N LYS A 52 0.72 -3.41 -29.20
CA LYS A 52 -0.48 -4.22 -29.45
C LYS A 52 -1.42 -3.54 -30.43
N ASN A 53 -2.00 -4.33 -31.34
CA ASN A 53 -3.21 -3.94 -32.05
C ASN A 53 -4.43 -4.34 -31.22
N ARG A 54 -5.20 -3.38 -30.69
CA ARG A 54 -6.51 -3.62 -30.03
C ARG A 54 -7.70 -3.38 -30.94
N GLY A 55 -7.47 -3.00 -32.19
CA GLY A 55 -8.49 -2.78 -33.20
C GLY A 55 -9.08 -4.09 -33.72
N ASN A 56 -10.09 -3.96 -34.58
CA ASN A 56 -10.86 -5.09 -35.12
C ASN A 56 -10.43 -5.51 -36.54
N SER A 57 -9.34 -4.94 -37.07
CA SER A 57 -8.71 -5.39 -38.32
C SER A 57 -7.19 -5.36 -38.22
N THR A 58 -6.54 -5.95 -39.21
CA THR A 58 -5.07 -6.03 -39.30
C THR A 58 -4.46 -4.65 -39.55
N ALA A 59 -3.52 -4.25 -38.70
CA ALA A 59 -2.66 -3.10 -38.94
C ALA A 59 -1.61 -3.45 -40.01
N GLY A 60 -1.32 -2.51 -40.91
CA GLY A 60 -0.18 -2.61 -41.82
C GLY A 60 1.15 -2.63 -41.07
N ALA A 61 2.25 -2.91 -41.78
CA ALA A 61 3.58 -2.71 -41.20
C ALA A 61 3.83 -1.20 -41.01
N SER A 62 4.42 -0.83 -39.88
CA SER A 62 4.68 0.57 -39.50
C SER A 62 6.06 0.72 -38.85
N THR A 63 6.35 1.91 -38.31
CA THR A 63 7.64 2.21 -37.68
C THR A 63 7.42 2.77 -36.29
N MET A 64 8.16 2.28 -35.30
CA MET A 64 8.19 2.84 -33.94
C MET A 64 9.46 3.67 -33.74
N SER A 65 9.36 4.85 -33.11
CA SER A 65 10.52 5.58 -32.59
C SER A 65 10.70 5.32 -31.09
N PHE A 66 11.93 5.04 -30.65
CA PHE A 66 12.25 4.84 -29.23
C PHE A 66 13.26 5.91 -28.77
N ARG A 67 12.78 7.01 -28.19
CA ARG A 67 13.62 8.07 -27.62
C ARG A 67 13.93 7.80 -26.15
N ILE A 68 15.20 7.91 -25.77
CA ILE A 68 15.65 7.83 -24.38
C ILE A 68 16.18 9.20 -23.94
N GLY A 69 15.58 9.78 -22.90
CA GLY A 69 15.95 11.08 -22.35
C GLY A 69 16.03 12.20 -23.40
N GLY A 70 17.20 12.82 -23.51
CA GLY A 70 17.45 14.01 -24.32
C GLY A 70 17.71 13.77 -25.82
N GLU A 71 17.78 12.53 -26.30
CA GLU A 71 18.20 12.19 -27.67
C GLU A 71 17.57 13.06 -28.77
N SER A 72 18.40 13.63 -29.65
CA SER A 72 17.97 14.46 -30.79
C SER A 72 17.58 13.65 -32.02
N SER A 73 18.14 12.45 -32.18
CA SER A 73 17.86 11.52 -33.28
C SER A 73 17.59 10.13 -32.71
N PRO A 74 16.37 9.87 -32.21
CA PRO A 74 16.03 8.59 -31.61
C PRO A 74 16.02 7.48 -32.67
N PRO A 75 16.52 6.27 -32.36
CA PRO A 75 16.45 5.14 -33.28
C PRO A 75 14.99 4.74 -33.56
N THR A 76 14.80 4.20 -34.76
CA THR A 76 13.52 3.65 -35.20
C THR A 76 13.62 2.14 -35.36
N TYR A 77 12.49 1.47 -35.15
CA TYR A 77 12.35 0.02 -35.18
C TYR A 77 11.17 -0.35 -36.08
N PRO A 78 11.31 -1.33 -36.98
CA PRO A 78 10.19 -1.80 -37.80
C PRO A 78 9.16 -2.50 -36.93
N VAL A 79 7.88 -2.22 -37.17
CA VAL A 79 6.75 -2.94 -36.60
C VAL A 79 6.12 -3.77 -37.72
N PRO A 80 6.09 -5.10 -37.62
CA PRO A 80 5.47 -5.94 -38.64
C PRO A 80 3.94 -5.72 -38.65
N SER A 81 3.27 -6.18 -39.71
CA SER A 81 1.80 -6.16 -39.74
C SER A 81 1.22 -6.98 -38.57
N LEU A 82 0.32 -6.36 -37.79
CA LEU A 82 -0.29 -6.96 -36.61
C LEU A 82 -1.77 -7.23 -36.85
N SER A 83 -2.15 -8.50 -36.83
CA SER A 83 -3.57 -8.91 -36.80
C SER A 83 -4.28 -8.34 -35.57
N ALA A 84 -5.61 -8.25 -35.61
CA ALA A 84 -6.43 -7.85 -34.47
C ALA A 84 -6.06 -8.66 -33.20
N GLY A 85 -5.79 -7.98 -32.10
CA GLY A 85 -5.38 -8.58 -30.83
C GLY A 85 -3.89 -8.97 -30.70
N ALA A 86 -3.13 -8.99 -31.81
CA ALA A 86 -1.73 -9.42 -31.82
C ALA A 86 -0.77 -8.39 -31.19
N THR A 87 0.38 -8.89 -30.72
CA THR A 87 1.43 -8.10 -30.07
C THR A 87 2.79 -8.27 -30.75
N HIS A 88 3.61 -7.24 -30.71
CA HIS A 88 5.01 -7.28 -31.12
C HIS A 88 5.90 -6.63 -30.06
N THR A 89 7.08 -7.18 -29.84
CA THR A 89 7.99 -6.74 -28.78
C THR A 89 9.27 -6.19 -29.39
N VAL A 90 9.65 -4.99 -28.96
CA VAL A 90 10.91 -4.33 -29.31
C VAL A 90 11.76 -4.19 -28.06
N GLN A 91 13.07 -4.43 -28.18
CA GLN A 91 14.03 -4.23 -27.10
C GLN A 91 15.13 -3.26 -27.52
N ARG A 92 15.60 -2.48 -26.54
CA ARG A 92 16.72 -1.54 -26.69
C ARG A 92 17.59 -1.62 -25.44
N THR A 93 18.87 -1.92 -25.59
CA THR A 93 19.82 -2.03 -24.46
C THR A 93 20.86 -0.92 -24.53
N LEU A 94 21.11 -0.23 -23.42
CA LEU A 94 22.10 0.86 -23.27
C LEU A 94 22.65 0.90 -21.85
N THR A 95 23.83 1.51 -21.69
CA THR A 95 24.33 1.98 -20.39
C THR A 95 24.19 3.50 -20.32
N LEU A 96 23.61 4.01 -19.24
CA LEU A 96 23.33 5.45 -19.04
C LEU A 96 24.29 6.01 -17.99
N ASN A 97 25.43 6.55 -18.44
CA ASN A 97 26.54 6.95 -17.58
C ASN A 97 26.31 8.22 -16.73
N VAL A 98 25.18 8.92 -16.88
CA VAL A 98 24.81 10.10 -16.09
C VAL A 98 23.66 9.75 -15.15
N ALA A 99 23.88 9.90 -13.84
CA ALA A 99 22.86 9.72 -12.81
C ALA A 99 21.88 10.91 -12.81
N GLN A 100 20.62 10.64 -13.16
CA GLN A 100 19.53 11.62 -13.22
C GLN A 100 18.18 10.92 -13.40
N ASN A 101 17.09 11.69 -13.37
CA ASN A 101 15.79 11.22 -13.81
C ASN A 101 15.70 11.23 -15.34
N TYR A 102 15.27 10.12 -15.93
CA TYR A 102 15.06 9.95 -17.36
C TYR A 102 13.58 9.82 -17.69
N GLN A 103 13.21 10.33 -18.87
CA GLN A 103 11.93 10.04 -19.53
C GLN A 103 12.24 9.39 -20.87
N ASN A 104 11.74 8.17 -21.07
CA ASN A 104 11.67 7.58 -22.40
C ASN A 104 10.36 8.00 -23.07
N THR A 105 10.40 8.22 -24.38
CA THR A 105 9.21 8.54 -25.18
C THR A 105 9.17 7.58 -26.36
N ILE A 106 8.18 6.70 -26.35
CA ILE A 106 7.93 5.71 -27.38
C ILE A 106 6.75 6.23 -28.21
N ARG A 107 6.86 6.17 -29.54
CA ARG A 107 5.75 6.45 -30.46
C ARG A 107 5.67 5.33 -31.50
N VAL A 108 4.56 4.62 -31.54
CA VAL A 108 4.22 3.62 -32.57
C VAL A 108 3.63 4.34 -33.78
N ASP A 109 3.82 3.78 -34.97
CA ASP A 109 3.50 4.39 -36.27
C ASP A 109 3.87 5.88 -36.38
N ILE A 110 5.15 6.19 -36.12
CA ILE A 110 5.67 7.56 -36.07
C ILE A 110 5.47 8.35 -37.38
N ASN A 111 5.21 7.66 -38.50
CA ASN A 111 4.99 8.27 -39.80
C ASN A 111 3.49 8.40 -40.17
N ASN A 112 2.57 7.92 -39.32
CA ASN A 112 1.12 7.87 -39.58
C ASN A 112 0.79 7.08 -40.87
N ASN A 113 1.47 5.95 -41.09
CA ASN A 113 1.32 5.08 -42.27
C ASN A 113 0.08 4.17 -42.20
N VAL A 114 -0.41 3.88 -41.00
CA VAL A 114 -1.61 3.07 -40.74
C VAL A 114 -2.72 4.04 -40.35
N SER A 115 -3.89 3.94 -40.99
CA SER A 115 -5.08 4.67 -40.54
C SER A 115 -5.78 3.87 -39.45
N GLU A 116 -5.86 4.44 -38.25
CA GLU A 116 -6.32 3.77 -37.05
C GLU A 116 -7.65 4.33 -36.54
N SER A 117 -8.38 3.59 -35.69
CA SER A 117 -9.61 4.13 -35.08
C SER A 117 -9.33 5.24 -34.07
N ARG A 118 -8.07 5.39 -33.64
CA ARG A 118 -7.63 6.41 -32.70
C ARG A 118 -6.10 6.63 -32.80
N GLU A 119 -5.69 7.71 -33.45
CA GLU A 119 -4.27 8.04 -33.66
C GLU A 119 -3.57 8.66 -32.42
N ASN A 120 -4.34 9.02 -31.37
CA ASN A 120 -3.82 9.77 -30.22
C ASN A 120 -3.40 8.90 -29.02
N ASN A 121 -3.27 7.57 -29.21
CA ASN A 121 -2.82 6.63 -28.17
C ASN A 121 -1.55 5.85 -28.54
N ASN A 122 -0.84 6.32 -29.56
CA ASN A 122 0.33 5.64 -30.12
C ASN A 122 1.61 6.06 -29.38
N GLU A 123 1.53 7.09 -28.52
CA GLU A 123 2.60 7.56 -27.64
C GLU A 123 2.50 6.95 -26.23
N SER A 124 3.65 6.58 -25.65
CA SER A 124 3.78 6.23 -24.23
C SER A 124 5.09 6.74 -23.65
N LYS A 125 5.10 7.01 -22.34
CA LYS A 125 6.24 7.52 -21.59
C LYS A 125 6.58 6.59 -20.44
N LEU A 126 7.87 6.41 -20.20
CA LEU A 126 8.41 5.66 -19.06
C LEU A 126 9.35 6.58 -18.28
N PHE A 127 9.11 6.75 -16.98
CA PHE A 127 9.92 7.56 -16.09
C PHE A 127 10.68 6.66 -15.12
N TYR A 128 11.97 6.92 -14.94
CA TYR A 128 12.84 6.16 -14.03
C TYR A 128 14.05 7.01 -13.62
N THR A 129 14.71 6.61 -12.54
CA THR A 129 15.95 7.25 -12.06
C THR A 129 17.13 6.33 -12.33
N VAL A 130 18.21 6.88 -12.90
CA VAL A 130 19.52 6.23 -12.86
C VAL A 130 20.30 6.81 -11.70
N VAL A 131 20.80 5.96 -10.81
CA VAL A 131 21.55 6.38 -9.61
C VAL A 131 23.08 6.33 -9.81
N PRO A 132 23.88 7.04 -8.99
CA PRO A 132 25.34 6.93 -9.02
C PRO A 132 25.84 5.50 -8.77
N PRO A 133 27.12 5.19 -9.07
CA PRO A 133 27.73 3.90 -8.71
C PRO A 133 27.74 3.68 -7.20
N GLY A 134 27.56 2.44 -6.78
CA GLY A 134 27.47 2.04 -5.38
C GLY A 134 26.28 1.14 -5.11
N ASP A 135 26.26 0.59 -3.89
CA ASP A 135 25.21 -0.31 -3.48
C ASP A 135 23.91 0.47 -3.26
N ARG A 136 22.80 -0.19 -3.60
CA ARG A 136 21.48 0.42 -3.57
C ARG A 136 20.41 -0.56 -3.16
N VAL A 137 19.38 -0.03 -2.53
CA VAL A 137 18.11 -0.71 -2.33
C VAL A 137 17.17 -0.33 -3.46
N CYS A 138 16.53 -1.33 -4.05
CA CYS A 138 15.48 -1.19 -5.05
C CYS A 138 14.13 -1.57 -4.43
N LEU A 139 13.30 -0.60 -4.09
CA LEU A 139 11.94 -0.90 -3.64
C LEU A 139 11.11 -1.35 -4.85
N THR A 140 10.32 -2.41 -4.77
CA THR A 140 9.36 -2.77 -5.83
C THR A 140 7.92 -2.67 -5.34
N ASN A 141 6.99 -2.42 -6.28
CA ASN A 141 5.60 -2.01 -5.98
C ASN A 141 5.51 -0.79 -5.04
N VAL A 142 6.38 0.21 -5.23
CA VAL A 142 6.40 1.41 -4.38
C VAL A 142 5.55 2.56 -4.96
N PRO A 143 4.78 3.32 -4.15
CA PRO A 143 4.04 4.47 -4.64
C PRO A 143 4.92 5.71 -4.85
N THR A 144 4.33 6.73 -5.46
CA THR A 144 4.91 8.08 -5.57
C THR A 144 4.98 8.77 -4.20
N GLY A 145 5.96 9.64 -4.03
CA GLY A 145 6.24 10.33 -2.76
C GLY A 145 7.55 9.86 -2.13
N GLU A 146 7.75 10.22 -0.87
CA GLU A 146 8.96 9.93 -0.11
C GLU A 146 8.91 8.54 0.54
N LYS A 147 10.07 7.89 0.62
CA LYS A 147 10.27 6.56 1.22
C LYS A 147 11.43 6.59 2.19
N GLY A 148 11.35 5.71 3.17
CA GLY A 148 12.35 5.52 4.20
C GLY A 148 12.81 4.07 4.20
N ILE A 149 14.11 3.86 4.40
CA ILE A 149 14.66 2.55 4.70
C ILE A 149 15.54 2.60 5.94
N LEU A 150 15.53 1.50 6.68
CA LEU A 150 16.53 1.17 7.69
C LEU A 150 17.41 0.07 7.11
N VAL A 151 18.73 0.24 7.18
CA VAL A 151 19.69 -0.75 6.68
C VAL A 151 20.59 -1.19 7.83
N ASP A 152 20.56 -2.48 8.11
CA ASP A 152 21.54 -3.16 8.94
C ASP A 152 22.67 -3.69 8.03
N GLY A 153 23.92 -3.38 8.39
CA GLY A 153 25.05 -3.78 7.55
C GLY A 153 26.40 -3.25 8.01
N GLN A 154 27.45 -3.82 7.43
CA GLN A 154 28.84 -3.42 7.67
C GLN A 154 29.22 -2.29 6.69
N PHE A 155 29.35 -1.08 7.21
CA PHE A 155 29.84 0.06 6.44
C PHE A 155 31.33 0.30 6.71
N SER A 156 31.96 1.24 5.97
CA SER A 156 33.35 1.65 6.20
C SER A 156 33.62 2.21 7.60
N THR A 157 32.58 2.70 8.29
CA THR A 157 32.62 3.18 9.69
C THR A 157 32.37 2.10 10.73
N GLY A 158 32.24 0.83 10.32
CA GLY A 158 31.81 -0.28 11.18
C GLY A 158 30.36 -0.71 10.91
N PHE A 159 29.91 -1.75 11.62
CA PHE A 159 28.51 -2.17 11.62
C PHE A 159 27.60 -1.01 12.04
N GLN A 160 26.50 -0.81 11.32
CA GLN A 160 25.45 0.14 11.67
C GLN A 160 24.13 -0.62 11.81
N ASN A 161 23.39 -0.29 12.87
CA ASN A 161 22.03 -0.78 13.15
C ASN A 161 21.05 0.33 12.77
N ASP A 162 19.94 -0.03 12.14
CA ASP A 162 18.87 0.88 11.73
C ASP A 162 19.37 2.11 10.95
N ARG A 163 20.36 1.96 10.05
CA ARG A 163 20.90 3.14 9.35
C ARG A 163 19.84 3.72 8.41
N THR A 164 19.39 4.92 8.72
CA THR A 164 18.32 5.62 8.01
C THR A 164 18.78 6.15 6.65
N PHE A 165 17.99 5.89 5.60
CA PHE A 165 18.08 6.59 4.32
C PHE A 165 16.67 7.01 3.85
N ILE A 166 16.58 8.17 3.21
CA ILE A 166 15.33 8.76 2.72
C ILE A 166 15.47 9.09 1.23
N SER A 167 14.45 8.82 0.43
CA SER A 167 14.47 9.10 -1.01
C SER A 167 13.06 9.32 -1.58
N ASN A 168 12.95 10.19 -2.58
CA ASN A 168 11.76 10.28 -3.42
C ASN A 168 11.78 9.30 -4.60
N ASN A 169 12.91 8.63 -4.86
CA ASN A 169 13.08 7.69 -5.96
C ASN A 169 12.89 6.23 -5.50
N GLN A 170 12.67 5.33 -6.46
CA GLN A 170 12.54 3.89 -6.21
C GLN A 170 13.88 3.24 -5.84
N ALA A 171 14.96 3.71 -6.48
CA ALA A 171 16.33 3.35 -6.17
C ALA A 171 16.88 4.26 -5.05
N ILE A 172 17.42 3.66 -4.00
CA ILE A 172 17.96 4.36 -2.84
C ILE A 172 19.44 3.97 -2.69
N PRO A 173 20.40 4.85 -3.07
CA PRO A 173 21.82 4.61 -2.85
C PRO A 173 22.13 4.56 -1.36
N VAL A 174 22.81 3.50 -0.90
CA VAL A 174 23.20 3.31 0.51
C VAL A 174 24.69 3.52 0.75
N GLY A 175 25.48 3.65 -0.32
CA GLY A 175 26.94 3.73 -0.27
C GLY A 175 27.56 2.34 -0.44
N ASN A 176 28.77 2.13 0.08
CA ASN A 176 29.41 0.81 0.12
C ASN A 176 28.96 0.07 1.40
N VAL A 177 28.30 -1.08 1.24
CA VAL A 177 27.93 -2.00 2.31
C VAL A 177 28.61 -3.33 2.05
N VAL A 178 29.57 -3.71 2.89
CA VAL A 178 30.33 -4.93 2.67
C VAL A 178 29.65 -6.17 3.27
N SER A 179 30.01 -7.34 2.76
CA SER A 179 29.51 -8.63 3.22
C SER A 179 29.71 -8.82 4.72
N GLY A 180 28.69 -9.36 5.38
CA GLY A 180 28.64 -9.47 6.83
C GLY A 180 27.51 -10.36 7.32
N THR A 181 27.33 -10.39 8.64
CA THR A 181 26.20 -11.07 9.29
C THR A 181 25.25 -10.03 9.86
N ASN A 182 23.97 -10.40 10.02
CA ASN A 182 22.90 -9.49 10.43
C ASN A 182 22.73 -8.32 9.45
N ASN A 183 22.49 -8.62 8.19
CA ASN A 183 22.16 -7.64 7.16
C ASN A 183 20.68 -7.74 6.76
N GLU A 184 19.93 -6.67 7.00
CA GLU A 184 18.54 -6.57 6.56
C GLU A 184 18.22 -5.16 6.04
N VAL A 185 17.13 -5.08 5.29
CA VAL A 185 16.53 -3.80 4.90
C VAL A 185 15.07 -3.80 5.30
N VAL A 186 14.69 -2.83 6.14
CA VAL A 186 13.29 -2.52 6.44
C VAL A 186 12.88 -1.32 5.61
N ALA A 187 11.72 -1.38 4.93
CA ALA A 187 11.25 -0.31 4.07
C ALA A 187 9.84 0.19 4.45
N TYR A 188 9.70 1.51 4.41
CA TYR A 188 8.51 2.26 4.80
C TYR A 188 8.11 3.22 3.67
N ALA A 189 6.83 3.17 3.29
CA ALA A 189 6.24 4.08 2.31
C ALA A 189 4.75 4.25 2.60
N LYS A 190 4.21 5.42 2.24
CA LYS A 190 2.78 5.72 2.35
C LYS A 190 1.96 4.66 1.64
N ASN A 191 0.85 4.21 2.23
CA ASN A 191 -0.04 3.19 1.65
C ASN A 191 0.66 1.85 1.28
N ARG A 192 1.68 1.45 2.06
CA ARG A 192 2.34 0.14 1.97
C ARG A 192 2.64 -0.39 3.37
N PRO A 193 2.32 -1.66 3.69
CA PRO A 193 2.74 -2.26 4.96
C PRO A 193 4.26 -2.34 5.03
N VAL A 194 4.79 -2.38 6.26
CA VAL A 194 6.24 -2.48 6.51
C VAL A 194 6.80 -3.72 5.80
N ALA A 195 7.75 -3.49 4.89
CA ALA A 195 8.44 -4.55 4.17
C ALA A 195 9.79 -4.84 4.84
N LEU A 196 10.16 -6.12 4.94
CA LEU A 196 11.43 -6.58 5.49
C LEU A 196 12.09 -7.53 4.50
N GLN A 197 13.30 -7.21 4.08
CA GLN A 197 14.20 -8.10 3.36
C GLN A 197 15.29 -8.58 4.33
N GLU A 198 15.10 -9.79 4.87
CA GLU A 198 16.14 -10.49 5.65
C GLU A 198 17.27 -10.96 4.71
N ASN A 199 18.50 -10.96 5.20
CA ASN A 199 19.70 -11.33 4.44
C ASN A 199 19.81 -10.53 3.14
N ALA A 200 20.05 -9.22 3.26
CA ALA A 200 20.13 -8.28 2.15
C ALA A 200 21.12 -8.69 1.04
N GLY A 201 22.08 -9.59 1.32
CA GLY A 201 22.92 -10.21 0.29
C GLY A 201 24.13 -9.38 -0.13
N TRP A 202 24.41 -8.27 0.57
CA TRP A 202 25.59 -7.42 0.37
C TRP A 202 26.88 -8.23 0.20
N THR A 203 27.67 -7.87 -0.80
CA THR A 203 28.92 -8.51 -1.21
C THR A 203 30.11 -7.62 -0.85
N ASN A 204 31.27 -7.77 -1.50
CA ASN A 204 32.40 -6.83 -1.33
C ASN A 204 32.65 -5.98 -2.58
N SER A 205 31.81 -6.11 -3.62
CA SER A 205 31.76 -5.13 -4.71
C SER A 205 30.81 -3.99 -4.33
N ASN A 206 31.00 -2.84 -4.96
CA ASN A 206 30.25 -1.61 -4.68
C ASN A 206 29.33 -1.31 -5.86
N ASP A 207 28.42 -2.26 -6.14
CA ASP A 207 27.47 -2.30 -7.24
C ASP A 207 26.18 -3.09 -6.94
N ASP A 208 26.00 -3.56 -5.69
CA ASP A 208 24.89 -4.42 -5.29
C ASP A 208 23.53 -3.73 -5.49
N ASN A 209 22.52 -4.53 -5.84
CA ASN A 209 21.14 -4.09 -6.05
C ASN A 209 20.17 -4.98 -5.28
N VAL A 210 19.87 -4.57 -4.04
CA VAL A 210 19.02 -5.34 -3.13
C VAL A 210 17.57 -4.99 -3.38
N GLU A 211 16.81 -5.91 -3.96
CA GLU A 211 15.38 -5.72 -4.17
C GLU A 211 14.59 -5.94 -2.87
N VAL A 212 13.64 -5.04 -2.57
CA VAL A 212 12.73 -5.12 -1.42
C VAL A 212 11.30 -4.96 -1.93
N ALA A 213 10.56 -6.06 -1.97
CA ALA A 213 9.21 -6.11 -2.53
C ALA A 213 8.15 -5.65 -1.51
N MET A 214 7.59 -4.46 -1.72
CA MET A 214 6.50 -3.94 -0.89
C MET A 214 5.17 -4.61 -1.29
N GLN A 215 4.40 -5.07 -0.32
CA GLN A 215 3.06 -5.61 -0.58
C GLN A 215 2.03 -4.49 -0.79
N ASN A 216 0.87 -4.83 -1.34
CA ASN A 216 -0.22 -3.86 -1.44
C ASN A 216 -0.73 -3.44 -0.04
N LEU A 217 -1.35 -2.26 0.03
CA LEU A 217 -2.03 -1.73 1.20
C LEU A 217 -2.96 -2.81 1.82
N ILE A 218 -2.80 -3.07 3.12
CA ILE A 218 -3.61 -4.06 3.83
C ILE A 218 -4.98 -3.46 4.10
N ARG A 219 -6.04 -4.08 3.55
CA ARG A 219 -7.43 -3.74 3.87
C ARG A 219 -7.92 -4.66 4.99
N ILE A 220 -8.35 -4.10 6.11
CA ILE A 220 -8.96 -4.87 7.20
C ILE A 220 -10.47 -4.62 7.32
N PRO A 221 -11.33 -5.66 7.24
CA PRO A 221 -12.74 -5.51 7.55
C PRO A 221 -12.95 -5.46 9.07
N VAL A 222 -13.78 -4.51 9.53
CA VAL A 222 -14.16 -4.41 10.94
C VAL A 222 -15.68 -4.38 11.11
N LYS A 223 -16.13 -4.70 12.32
CA LYS A 223 -17.54 -4.73 12.69
C LYS A 223 -17.80 -3.71 13.78
N VAL A 224 -18.80 -2.83 13.60
CA VAL A 224 -19.15 -1.81 14.59
C VAL A 224 -20.53 -2.11 15.17
N TRP A 225 -20.64 -2.07 16.49
CA TRP A 225 -21.86 -2.36 17.25
C TRP A 225 -22.21 -1.14 18.10
N ILE A 226 -23.30 -0.45 17.77
CA ILE A 226 -23.78 0.68 18.58
C ILE A 226 -24.71 0.12 19.65
N VAL A 227 -24.18 -0.12 20.85
CA VAL A 227 -24.89 -0.72 21.99
C VAL A 227 -25.73 0.35 22.70
N ARG A 228 -25.21 1.57 22.79
CA ARG A 228 -25.86 2.73 23.43
C ARG A 228 -26.26 3.75 22.38
N GLY A 229 -27.52 4.22 22.42
CA GLY A 229 -28.04 5.21 21.47
C GLY A 229 -27.71 6.67 21.84
N PRO A 230 -28.32 7.67 21.15
CA PRO A 230 -29.12 7.53 19.94
C PRO A 230 -28.26 7.01 18.79
N PHE A 231 -28.75 6.02 18.05
CA PHE A 231 -27.95 5.30 17.05
C PHE A 231 -27.21 6.23 16.08
N ASN A 232 -27.92 7.20 15.49
CA ASN A 232 -27.35 8.13 14.51
C ASN A 232 -26.21 9.00 15.07
N THR A 233 -26.25 9.37 16.35
CA THR A 233 -25.20 10.18 16.99
C THR A 233 -23.93 9.37 17.17
N GLN A 234 -24.05 8.15 17.70
CA GLN A 234 -22.91 7.27 17.94
C GLN A 234 -22.36 6.68 16.64
N LYS A 235 -23.21 6.46 15.64
CA LYS A 235 -22.81 6.16 14.26
C LYS A 235 -21.93 7.27 13.67
N GLN A 236 -22.28 8.53 13.87
CA GLN A 236 -21.47 9.64 13.35
C GLN A 236 -20.13 9.72 14.08
N LEU A 237 -20.12 9.65 15.41
CA LEU A 237 -18.90 9.59 16.23
C LEU A 237 -17.96 8.45 15.78
N ALA A 238 -18.52 7.29 15.43
CA ALA A 238 -17.74 6.21 14.84
C ALA A 238 -17.11 6.64 13.50
N LEU A 239 -17.92 7.13 12.55
CA LEU A 239 -17.45 7.54 11.22
C LEU A 239 -16.34 8.61 11.27
N ASP A 240 -16.44 9.56 12.20
CA ASP A 240 -15.43 10.62 12.39
C ASP A 240 -14.12 10.01 12.93
N ALA A 241 -14.20 9.12 13.92
CA ALA A 241 -13.04 8.35 14.41
C ALA A 241 -12.41 7.43 13.34
N PHE A 242 -13.23 6.84 12.45
CA PHE A 242 -12.76 6.08 11.28
C PHE A 242 -11.99 6.94 10.28
N ALA A 243 -12.45 8.17 10.02
CA ALA A 243 -11.76 9.10 9.13
C ALA A 243 -10.41 9.54 9.72
N THR A 244 -10.39 9.94 10.99
CA THR A 244 -9.16 10.35 11.70
C THR A 244 -8.15 9.21 11.81
N THR A 245 -8.60 8.00 12.15
CA THR A 245 -7.71 6.81 12.24
C THR A 245 -7.06 6.48 10.89
N GLN A 246 -7.79 6.57 9.78
CA GLN A 246 -7.21 6.36 8.45
C GLN A 246 -6.22 7.47 8.07
N SER A 247 -6.52 8.73 8.38
CA SER A 247 -5.58 9.83 8.14
C SER A 247 -4.26 9.63 8.89
N ILE A 248 -4.32 9.21 10.14
CA ILE A 248 -3.14 8.87 10.95
C ILE A 248 -2.38 7.69 10.31
N TRP A 249 -3.05 6.58 9.98
CA TRP A 249 -2.40 5.41 9.36
C TRP A 249 -1.78 5.70 7.98
N GLU A 250 -2.41 6.58 7.20
CA GLU A 250 -1.91 6.99 5.89
C GLU A 250 -0.68 7.90 6.01
N GLU A 251 -0.69 8.95 6.85
CA GLU A 251 0.49 9.83 7.02
C GLU A 251 1.65 9.12 7.75
N GLU A 252 1.36 8.34 8.78
CA GLU A 252 2.36 7.62 9.57
C GLU A 252 2.82 6.30 8.92
N ARG A 253 2.47 6.07 7.64
CA ARG A 253 2.91 4.93 6.82
C ARG A 253 2.63 3.57 7.49
N MET A 254 1.53 3.48 8.24
CA MET A 254 1.06 2.22 8.80
C MET A 254 0.75 1.22 7.68
N GLY A 255 0.30 1.67 6.50
CA GLY A 255 0.11 0.74 5.39
C GLY A 255 -1.05 -0.23 5.59
N VAL A 256 -2.01 0.18 6.43
CA VAL A 256 -3.30 -0.46 6.70
C VAL A 256 -4.40 0.57 6.44
N GLU A 257 -5.51 0.15 5.85
CA GLU A 257 -6.75 0.93 5.72
C GLU A 257 -7.95 0.06 6.14
N PHE A 258 -9.09 0.68 6.44
CA PHE A 258 -10.32 -0.09 6.63
C PHE A 258 -10.88 -0.52 5.28
N GLU A 259 -11.34 -1.78 5.20
CA GLU A 259 -12.25 -2.20 4.14
C GLU A 259 -13.67 -1.64 4.41
N SER A 260 -14.66 -2.02 3.60
CA SER A 260 -16.05 -1.72 3.90
C SER A 260 -16.49 -2.35 5.23
N PHE A 261 -16.80 -1.53 6.22
CA PHE A 261 -17.30 -1.96 7.53
C PHE A 261 -18.82 -1.81 7.65
N THR A 262 -19.44 -2.62 8.51
CA THR A 262 -20.87 -2.53 8.82
C THR A 262 -21.08 -1.99 10.23
N ILE A 263 -21.91 -0.95 10.34
CA ILE A 263 -22.39 -0.42 11.63
C ILE A 263 -23.77 -1.01 11.94
N VAL A 264 -23.87 -1.77 13.02
CA VAL A 264 -25.10 -2.40 13.51
C VAL A 264 -25.73 -1.55 14.60
N ASP A 265 -27.04 -1.31 14.51
CA ASP A 265 -27.83 -0.77 15.61
C ASP A 265 -28.16 -1.89 16.59
N ALA A 266 -27.44 -1.93 17.71
CA ALA A 266 -27.69 -2.86 18.81
C ALA A 266 -28.47 -2.20 19.96
N THR A 267 -28.93 -0.96 19.81
CA THR A 267 -29.57 -0.19 20.89
C THR A 267 -30.94 -0.75 21.32
N GLY A 268 -31.56 -1.58 20.46
CA GLY A 268 -32.77 -2.34 20.74
C GLY A 268 -32.54 -3.77 21.26
N ASN A 269 -31.29 -4.21 21.46
CA ASN A 269 -31.01 -5.52 22.03
C ASN A 269 -31.39 -5.53 23.52
N SER A 270 -32.12 -6.57 23.98
CA SER A 270 -32.60 -6.67 25.36
C SER A 270 -31.50 -6.66 26.42
N ASN A 271 -30.28 -7.04 26.05
CA ASN A 271 -29.13 -7.14 26.94
C ASN A 271 -28.22 -5.90 26.86
N ALA A 272 -28.48 -4.95 25.95
CA ALA A 272 -27.64 -3.76 25.72
C ALA A 272 -27.44 -2.91 26.98
N SER A 273 -28.47 -2.76 27.81
CA SER A 273 -28.39 -1.99 29.05
C SER A 273 -27.40 -2.55 30.07
N SER A 274 -27.11 -3.85 30.03
CA SER A 274 -26.11 -4.50 30.91
C SER A 274 -24.69 -4.04 30.60
N TYR A 275 -24.44 -3.57 29.37
CA TYR A 275 -23.12 -3.22 28.86
C TYR A 275 -22.93 -1.72 28.63
N HIS A 276 -23.86 -0.88 29.10
CA HIS A 276 -23.73 0.57 28.99
C HIS A 276 -22.48 1.09 29.70
N ASP A 277 -22.20 0.64 30.93
CA ASP A 277 -21.02 1.03 31.69
C ASP A 277 -20.02 -0.14 31.71
N PHE A 278 -19.32 -0.31 30.59
CA PHE A 278 -18.46 -1.45 30.28
C PHE A 278 -17.13 -1.48 31.06
N THR A 279 -16.72 -2.69 31.42
CA THR A 279 -15.35 -3.05 31.85
C THR A 279 -14.88 -4.31 31.11
N CYS A 280 -13.58 -4.61 31.14
CA CYS A 280 -13.06 -5.82 30.49
C CYS A 280 -13.56 -7.16 31.06
N ALA A 281 -14.16 -7.17 32.25
CA ALA A 281 -14.86 -8.35 32.77
C ALA A 281 -16.10 -8.71 31.92
N ASP A 282 -16.67 -7.71 31.24
CA ASP A 282 -17.90 -7.85 30.47
C ASP A 282 -17.67 -8.32 29.03
N LYS A 283 -16.42 -8.24 28.50
CA LYS A 283 -16.06 -8.54 27.09
C LYS A 283 -16.73 -9.81 26.57
N THR A 284 -16.48 -10.95 27.22
CA THR A 284 -16.99 -12.26 26.78
C THR A 284 -18.52 -12.32 26.78
N ASN A 285 -19.17 -11.72 27.77
CA ASN A 285 -20.64 -11.73 27.86
C ASN A 285 -21.25 -10.80 26.81
N MET A 286 -20.66 -9.62 26.59
CA MET A 286 -21.11 -8.67 25.57
C MET A 286 -20.93 -9.24 24.15
N GLU A 287 -19.81 -9.91 23.85
CA GLU A 287 -19.59 -10.59 22.56
C GLU A 287 -20.65 -11.68 22.28
N ASN A 288 -21.11 -12.39 23.33
CA ASN A 288 -22.16 -13.40 23.22
C ASN A 288 -23.58 -12.79 23.09
N ASP A 289 -23.88 -11.76 23.89
CA ASP A 289 -25.21 -11.16 24.01
C ASP A 289 -25.55 -10.16 22.89
N ILE A 290 -24.57 -9.36 22.48
CA ILE A 290 -24.70 -8.35 21.44
C ILE A 290 -24.33 -8.92 20.06
N GLY A 291 -23.33 -9.80 20.05
CA GLY A 291 -22.82 -10.48 18.86
C GLY A 291 -21.41 -10.05 18.49
N LYS A 292 -20.69 -10.98 17.85
CA LYS A 292 -19.31 -10.84 17.36
C LYS A 292 -19.20 -11.37 15.93
N THR A 293 -18.34 -10.78 15.11
CA THR A 293 -17.93 -11.33 13.80
C THR A 293 -16.51 -11.87 13.91
N THR A 294 -16.34 -13.19 13.75
CA THR A 294 -15.02 -13.86 13.77
C THR A 294 -14.14 -13.40 12.60
N GLY A 295 -12.84 -13.25 12.83
CA GLY A 295 -11.88 -12.81 11.80
C GLY A 295 -11.93 -11.30 11.51
N MET A 296 -12.51 -10.52 12.42
CA MET A 296 -12.61 -9.06 12.36
C MET A 296 -12.40 -8.47 13.74
N ILE A 297 -11.83 -7.26 13.81
CA ILE A 297 -11.91 -6.44 15.02
C ILE A 297 -13.37 -5.98 15.21
N ASN A 298 -13.91 -6.17 16.40
CA ASN A 298 -15.27 -5.81 16.78
C ASN A 298 -15.25 -4.59 17.72
N ILE A 299 -15.84 -3.49 17.28
CA ILE A 299 -15.80 -2.18 17.94
C ILE A 299 -17.18 -1.88 18.52
N TYR A 300 -17.29 -1.70 19.83
CA TYR A 300 -18.56 -1.52 20.55
C TYR A 300 -18.67 -0.11 21.13
N TYR A 301 -19.69 0.64 20.73
CA TYR A 301 -19.98 1.97 21.29
C TYR A 301 -20.99 1.85 22.43
N VAL A 302 -20.53 2.17 23.64
CA VAL A 302 -21.24 2.05 24.92
C VAL A 302 -21.41 3.43 25.60
N ASN A 303 -22.02 3.51 26.78
CA ASN A 303 -22.13 4.77 27.52
C ASN A 303 -20.77 5.19 28.12
N ARG A 304 -20.16 4.28 28.88
CA ARG A 304 -18.87 4.47 29.55
C ARG A 304 -18.00 3.25 29.37
N VAL A 305 -16.71 3.49 29.29
CA VAL A 305 -15.66 2.47 29.41
C VAL A 305 -14.85 2.81 30.66
N ASP A 306 -14.67 1.86 31.58
CA ASP A 306 -13.94 2.06 32.84
C ASP A 306 -14.38 3.36 33.57
N ASN A 307 -15.70 3.53 33.75
CA ASN A 307 -16.38 4.69 34.34
C ASN A 307 -16.28 6.04 33.60
N GLY A 308 -15.64 6.12 32.42
CA GLY A 308 -15.51 7.36 31.64
C GLY A 308 -16.25 7.33 30.29
N THR A 309 -16.89 8.44 29.91
CA THR A 309 -17.57 8.58 28.60
C THR A 309 -16.63 8.87 27.45
N GLY A 310 -15.44 9.42 27.72
CA GLY A 310 -14.38 9.70 26.73
C GLY A 310 -13.20 8.73 26.84
N ARG A 311 -13.47 7.45 27.15
CA ARG A 311 -12.47 6.40 27.29
C ARG A 311 -12.71 5.29 26.26
N GLY A 312 -11.64 4.59 25.90
CA GLY A 312 -11.66 3.38 25.09
C GLY A 312 -10.94 2.25 25.85
N GLN A 313 -11.06 1.03 25.34
CA GLN A 313 -10.37 -0.13 25.89
C GLN A 313 -10.36 -1.33 24.90
N ALA A 314 -9.18 -1.81 24.51
CA ALA A 314 -9.00 -3.07 23.77
C ALA A 314 -9.02 -4.34 24.66
N CYS A 315 -8.86 -4.19 25.98
CA CYS A 315 -8.81 -5.26 27.00
C CYS A 315 -7.64 -6.25 26.92
N SER A 316 -6.96 -6.38 25.78
CA SER A 316 -5.76 -7.20 25.63
C SER A 316 -4.90 -6.66 24.49
N ILE A 317 -3.59 -6.89 24.58
CA ILE A 317 -2.65 -6.62 23.50
C ILE A 317 -2.78 -7.76 22.48
N GLY A 318 -2.92 -7.44 21.18
CA GLY A 318 -3.08 -8.45 20.14
C GLY A 318 -4.49 -9.09 20.09
N SER A 319 -5.54 -8.28 20.19
CA SER A 319 -6.93 -8.74 20.30
C SER A 319 -7.77 -8.45 19.04
N ASP A 320 -9.06 -8.78 19.09
CA ASP A 320 -10.07 -8.57 18.05
C ASP A 320 -11.26 -7.72 18.56
N PHE A 321 -11.03 -6.83 19.52
CA PHE A 321 -12.06 -6.16 20.30
C PHE A 321 -11.64 -4.75 20.72
N VAL A 322 -12.55 -3.79 20.57
CA VAL A 322 -12.44 -2.45 21.13
C VAL A 322 -13.78 -2.04 21.74
N ALA A 323 -13.77 -1.50 22.96
CA ALA A 323 -14.90 -0.74 23.51
C ALA A 323 -14.61 0.76 23.43
N MET A 324 -15.60 1.56 23.05
CA MET A 324 -15.55 3.02 22.93
C MET A 324 -16.69 3.65 23.75
N GLY A 325 -16.37 4.64 24.59
CA GLY A 325 -17.36 5.43 25.32
C GLY A 325 -18.14 6.39 24.40
N SER A 326 -19.23 6.98 24.91
CA SER A 326 -20.16 7.74 24.07
C SER A 326 -19.73 9.16 23.68
N SER A 327 -18.53 9.58 24.07
CA SER A 327 -18.01 10.96 23.99
C SER A 327 -16.48 10.97 23.89
N THR A 328 -15.92 10.06 23.10
CA THR A 328 -14.48 9.96 22.80
C THR A 328 -14.01 11.05 21.84
N GLY A 329 -12.71 11.34 21.83
CA GLY A 329 -12.09 12.04 20.69
C GLY A 329 -11.95 11.09 19.49
N ASP A 330 -11.91 11.64 18.28
CA ASP A 330 -11.83 10.89 17.02
C ASP A 330 -10.51 10.10 16.92
N GLU A 331 -9.45 10.62 17.53
CA GLU A 331 -8.11 10.06 17.57
C GLU A 331 -7.95 8.86 18.52
N LEU A 332 -8.95 8.60 19.39
CA LEU A 332 -8.88 7.52 20.36
C LEU A 332 -9.04 6.14 19.71
N LEU A 333 -9.77 6.01 18.60
CA LEU A 333 -9.91 4.71 17.93
C LEU A 333 -8.56 4.19 17.40
N ALA A 334 -7.69 5.07 16.93
CA ALA A 334 -6.33 4.74 16.51
C ALA A 334 -5.46 4.23 17.68
N HIS A 335 -5.72 4.70 18.91
CA HIS A 335 -5.05 4.22 20.13
C HIS A 335 -5.48 2.79 20.47
N GLU A 336 -6.78 2.53 20.52
CA GLU A 336 -7.30 1.21 20.89
C GLU A 336 -6.96 0.14 19.84
N ILE A 337 -7.08 0.45 18.55
CA ILE A 337 -6.64 -0.49 17.50
C ILE A 337 -5.10 -0.64 17.51
N GLY A 338 -4.36 0.36 18.00
CA GLY A 338 -2.93 0.21 18.28
C GLY A 338 -2.65 -0.93 19.25
N HIS A 339 -3.48 -1.15 20.27
CA HIS A 339 -3.38 -2.31 21.17
C HIS A 339 -3.71 -3.63 20.48
N ASP A 340 -4.72 -3.67 19.61
CA ASP A 340 -5.00 -4.83 18.76
C ASP A 340 -3.83 -5.12 17.80
N PHE A 341 -3.10 -4.09 17.33
CA PHE A 341 -1.85 -4.23 16.58
C PHE A 341 -0.61 -4.47 17.47
N ALA A 342 -0.82 -5.03 18.67
CA ALA A 342 0.22 -5.39 19.64
C ALA A 342 1.10 -4.23 20.16
N LEU A 343 0.68 -2.97 20.02
CA LEU A 343 1.40 -1.81 20.55
C LEU A 343 1.03 -1.54 22.01
N THR A 344 2.01 -1.06 22.78
CA THR A 344 1.84 -0.74 24.21
C THR A 344 2.06 0.74 24.49
N HIS A 345 1.59 1.19 25.66
CA HIS A 345 1.64 2.59 26.07
C HIS A 345 3.05 3.19 26.09
N THR A 346 3.21 4.42 25.58
CA THR A 346 4.51 5.14 25.54
C THR A 346 4.77 6.04 26.74
N ASN A 347 3.96 5.95 27.79
CA ASN A 347 4.03 6.85 28.95
C ASN A 347 5.38 6.82 29.69
N GLY A 348 5.83 8.00 30.09
CA GLY A 348 7.09 8.18 30.84
C GLY A 348 8.36 7.99 30.01
N GLN A 349 8.27 7.64 28.72
CA GLN A 349 9.41 7.53 27.83
C GLN A 349 9.80 8.92 27.32
N ALA A 350 11.08 9.30 27.48
CA ALA A 350 11.55 10.67 27.22
C ALA A 350 11.40 11.16 25.77
N ASN A 351 11.33 10.23 24.81
CA ASN A 351 11.24 10.52 23.37
C ASN A 351 9.80 10.38 22.82
N TYR A 352 8.82 10.55 23.71
CA TYR A 352 7.40 10.61 23.40
C TYR A 352 6.70 11.67 24.25
N ASN A 353 5.60 12.21 23.74
CA ASN A 353 4.70 13.13 24.43
C ASN A 353 3.24 12.72 24.15
N GLN A 354 2.29 13.61 24.42
CA GLN A 354 0.86 13.35 24.19
C GLN A 354 0.48 13.25 22.70
N THR A 355 1.29 13.72 21.74
CA THR A 355 0.97 13.59 20.32
C THR A 355 1.29 12.22 19.73
N ASN A 356 1.97 11.34 20.46
CA ASN A 356 2.09 9.95 20.05
C ASN A 356 0.77 9.20 20.28
N VAL A 357 0.35 8.41 19.28
CA VAL A 357 -0.93 7.69 19.34
C VAL A 357 -0.99 6.75 20.55
N MET A 358 0.11 6.10 20.94
CA MET A 358 0.11 5.18 22.08
C MET A 358 0.27 5.87 23.46
N HIS A 359 0.11 7.20 23.57
CA HIS A 359 0.02 7.84 24.88
C HIS A 359 -1.35 7.56 25.53
N ASN A 360 -1.37 7.01 26.76
CA ASN A 360 -2.63 6.55 27.40
C ASN A 360 -3.65 7.65 27.70
N ALA A 361 -3.20 8.89 27.88
CA ALA A 361 -4.01 10.04 28.26
C ALA A 361 -3.64 11.21 27.34
N SER A 362 -4.40 11.34 26.26
CA SER A 362 -4.23 12.38 25.23
C SER A 362 -5.57 12.62 24.54
N ASN A 363 -5.69 13.78 23.91
CA ASN A 363 -6.72 14.17 22.95
C ASN A 363 -6.11 14.88 21.71
N THR A 364 -4.83 14.67 21.46
CA THR A 364 -4.05 15.30 20.37
C THR A 364 -3.14 14.27 19.68
N ARG A 365 -3.62 13.02 19.55
CA ARG A 365 -2.84 11.91 18.99
C ARG A 365 -2.71 12.07 17.48
N GLU A 366 -1.47 12.07 17.01
CA GLU A 366 -1.10 12.38 15.63
C GLU A 366 -0.12 11.34 15.07
N PHE A 367 0.89 10.92 15.85
CA PHE A 367 2.07 10.22 15.32
C PHE A 367 2.28 8.78 15.78
N PHE A 368 2.84 7.94 14.90
CA PHE A 368 3.44 6.64 15.19
C PHE A 368 4.88 6.61 14.68
N ALA A 369 5.86 6.41 15.57
CA ALA A 369 7.25 6.23 15.15
C ALA A 369 7.41 4.95 14.30
N GLU A 370 8.40 4.89 13.40
CA GLU A 370 8.66 3.69 12.58
C GLU A 370 8.94 2.43 13.42
N GLY A 371 9.48 2.59 14.62
CA GLY A 371 9.61 1.51 15.60
C GLY A 371 8.28 0.92 16.07
N GLN A 372 7.21 1.72 16.11
CA GLN A 372 5.85 1.27 16.42
C GLN A 372 5.21 0.62 15.19
N THR A 373 5.29 1.23 14.00
CA THR A 373 4.69 0.63 12.78
C THR A 373 5.34 -0.71 12.41
N PHE A 374 6.65 -0.87 12.66
CA PHE A 374 7.34 -2.15 12.58
C PHE A 374 6.74 -3.20 13.52
N ARG A 375 6.51 -2.86 14.79
CA ARG A 375 5.91 -3.75 15.79
C ARG A 375 4.47 -4.11 15.42
N ALA A 376 3.70 -3.16 14.88
CA ALA A 376 2.36 -3.41 14.40
C ALA A 376 2.32 -4.49 13.30
N HIS A 377 3.32 -4.52 12.42
CA HIS A 377 3.38 -5.45 11.30
C HIS A 377 4.03 -6.78 11.65
N LEU A 378 5.10 -6.79 12.43
CA LEU A 378 5.93 -7.97 12.64
C LEU A 378 5.62 -8.72 13.95
N SER A 379 4.93 -8.14 14.93
CA SER A 379 4.58 -8.89 16.16
C SER A 379 3.58 -10.00 15.82
N ALA A 380 3.88 -11.24 16.22
CA ALA A 380 3.04 -12.41 15.92
C ALA A 380 1.60 -12.27 16.48
N ASP A 381 1.47 -11.64 17.65
CA ASP A 381 0.18 -11.44 18.31
C ASP A 381 -0.64 -10.27 17.73
N SER A 382 -0.04 -9.38 16.94
CA SER A 382 -0.76 -8.28 16.27
C SER A 382 -1.92 -8.83 15.43
N ALA A 383 -3.09 -8.21 15.52
CA ALA A 383 -4.29 -8.62 14.79
C ALA A 383 -4.05 -8.76 13.27
N LEU A 384 -3.13 -7.98 12.69
CA LEU A 384 -2.71 -8.12 11.29
C LEU A 384 -2.21 -9.54 10.96
N ASN A 385 -1.55 -10.20 11.92
CA ASN A 385 -1.03 -11.56 11.78
C ASN A 385 -1.96 -12.60 12.44
N SER A 386 -2.40 -12.36 13.68
CA SER A 386 -3.14 -13.33 14.51
C SER A 386 -4.62 -13.48 14.13
N ILE A 387 -5.27 -12.41 13.63
CA ILE A 387 -6.70 -12.39 13.29
C ILE A 387 -6.91 -12.40 11.77
N TYR A 388 -6.20 -11.54 11.04
CA TYR A 388 -6.39 -11.36 9.60
C TYR A 388 -5.47 -12.20 8.72
N ALA A 389 -4.36 -12.73 9.26
CA ALA A 389 -3.29 -13.39 8.50
C ALA A 389 -2.81 -12.58 7.27
N ALA A 390 -2.81 -11.25 7.37
CA ALA A 390 -2.67 -10.30 6.27
C ALA A 390 -1.26 -10.24 5.66
N ARG A 391 -0.27 -10.87 6.29
CA ARG A 391 1.12 -10.96 5.83
C ARG A 391 1.54 -12.42 5.57
N PRO A 392 0.83 -13.17 4.69
CA PRO A 392 1.05 -14.61 4.53
C PRO A 392 2.48 -14.90 4.03
N GLY A 393 3.17 -15.81 4.71
CA GLY A 393 4.54 -16.21 4.38
C GLY A 393 5.63 -15.18 4.69
N GLN A 394 5.30 -14.01 5.25
CA GLN A 394 6.29 -13.03 5.71
C GLN A 394 6.73 -13.31 7.15
N PRO A 395 7.96 -12.90 7.53
CA PRO A 395 8.45 -13.08 8.90
C PRO A 395 7.67 -12.23 9.92
N THR A 396 7.52 -12.82 11.11
CA THR A 396 7.14 -12.17 12.36
C THR A 396 8.34 -12.13 13.30
N ARG A 397 8.46 -11.06 14.10
CA ARG A 397 9.52 -10.86 15.10
C ARG A 397 8.93 -10.79 16.51
N ASN A 398 9.69 -11.26 17.50
CA ASN A 398 9.38 -11.00 18.91
C ASN A 398 10.07 -9.70 19.34
N CYS A 399 9.39 -8.57 19.14
CA CYS A 399 9.92 -7.23 19.47
C CYS A 399 9.08 -6.49 20.53
N PRO A 400 9.11 -6.92 21.81
CA PRO A 400 8.53 -6.17 22.91
C PRO A 400 9.01 -4.71 22.91
N GLN A 401 8.20 -3.81 23.48
CA GLN A 401 8.43 -2.37 23.41
C GLN A 401 9.84 -1.92 23.85
N ALA A 402 10.38 -2.51 24.93
CA ALA A 402 11.70 -2.16 25.45
C ALA A 402 12.87 -2.81 24.68
N THR A 403 12.61 -3.75 23.76
CA THR A 403 13.65 -4.47 23.01
C THR A 403 14.19 -3.60 21.89
N SER A 404 15.51 -3.44 21.82
CA SER A 404 16.21 -2.79 20.71
C SER A 404 17.49 -3.56 20.40
N ASN A 405 17.65 -4.00 19.15
CA ASN A 405 18.80 -4.76 18.65
C ASN A 405 18.76 -4.82 17.10
N ASN A 406 19.65 -5.62 16.51
CA ASN A 406 19.80 -5.92 15.07
C ASN A 406 18.69 -6.79 14.45
N VAL A 407 17.48 -6.70 15.00
CA VAL A 407 16.27 -7.50 14.65
C VAL A 407 15.01 -6.70 14.97
N CYS A 408 15.08 -5.86 16.01
CA CYS A 408 14.04 -4.99 16.50
C CYS A 408 14.57 -3.55 16.54
N PRO A 409 14.18 -2.69 15.57
CA PRO A 409 14.42 -1.25 15.67
C PRO A 409 13.93 -0.71 17.02
N ARG A 410 14.59 0.31 17.56
CA ARG A 410 14.12 1.00 18.78
C ARG A 410 12.64 1.34 18.66
N ASN A 411 11.86 1.22 19.74
CA ASN A 411 10.44 1.58 19.70
C ASN A 411 10.23 3.04 19.24
N ASP A 412 11.13 3.94 19.64
CA ASP A 412 11.14 5.36 19.26
C ASP A 412 12.03 5.69 18.05
N LYS A 413 12.37 4.67 17.22
CA LYS A 413 13.11 4.85 15.97
C LYS A 413 12.30 5.70 15.00
N ARG A 414 12.94 6.73 14.46
CA ARG A 414 12.34 7.74 13.58
C ARG A 414 13.17 7.96 12.33
N ILE A 415 12.58 7.64 11.19
CA ILE A 415 13.07 8.05 9.88
C ILE A 415 12.67 9.52 9.62
N TRP A 416 11.43 9.88 9.95
CA TRP A 416 10.91 11.25 9.84
C TRP A 416 10.73 11.89 11.22
N ALA A 417 10.46 13.19 11.25
CA ALA A 417 10.26 13.92 12.51
C ALA A 417 8.77 13.92 12.93
N ASP A 418 8.50 13.52 14.18
CA ASP A 418 7.15 13.50 14.78
C ASP A 418 6.93 14.81 15.55
N GLY A 419 6.40 15.83 14.87
CA GLY A 419 6.17 17.15 15.46
C GLY A 419 7.46 17.79 15.99
N THR A 420 7.70 17.72 17.31
CA THR A 420 8.91 18.24 17.95
C THR A 420 10.06 17.24 18.06
N PHE A 421 9.83 15.95 17.79
CA PHE A 421 10.88 14.92 17.89
C PHE A 421 11.59 14.75 16.55
N PRO A 422 12.91 14.96 16.45
CA PRO A 422 13.64 14.78 15.21
C PRO A 422 13.80 13.29 14.84
N ALA A 423 14.12 13.04 13.57
CA ALA A 423 14.65 11.76 13.10
C ALA A 423 15.91 11.35 13.89
N ASN A 424 16.13 10.05 14.07
CA ASN A 424 17.17 9.50 14.96
C ASN A 424 17.77 8.16 14.48
#